data_AF-A0A556CJG2-F1
#
_entry.id   AF-A0A556CJG2-F1
#
_cell.length_a   1.000
_cell.length_b   1.000
_cell.length_c   1.000
_cell.angle_alpha   90.00
_cell.angle_beta   90.00
_cell.angle_gamma   90.00
#
_symmetry.space_group_name_H-M   'P 1'
#
loop_
_entity.id
_entity.type
_entity.pdbx_description
1 polymer ?
#
loop_
_entity_poly.entity_id
_entity_poly.type
_entity_poly.pdbx_seq_one_letter_code
_entity_poly.pdbx_strand_id
1 'polypeptide(L)'
;MKLSSLSSPIADTGFAAHDRIDPFYDGLWTRGSQGLWTRFSEAKAQQRAGLVRLPKYLDIGKEEAMARVTSTNQWGLKLAFLSTLDAYRTVTAEQMVAITGGTFHLNHSSPFVPGMFASGMVDIGRVSSPLAPGRAGRLGYLYRPCRSSVFDRDFAKHLTYPELVSVTGGQPWTSGGFYDRHNTLSTELMLRLAEYTDIATMLGEKFSTFDMLFGTGVGRAPLKTNRRGDGVIIRPDGTRVVFEVTASMSPGSFEAKVNKWAEFFDAYPYESNGVVVCFVIANPTQEMPSHSKVVRTSLKQALRKASSQNPGSGRVRSRHRMFFTDWQDWFPARGEVSTDFLDMVAYRPSVEVDGPDEECSLLLDDSLDLRNPSFEPLAVVDNAAGLRQTPLWLRAGKQPTQIVDTEVEAAGLADHPALEPDRRRTRFGQTLPPPRLRTITHNLPPRATSSKQWADYRRLIEGEGA
;
A
#
# COMPACT_ATOMS: atom_id res chain seq x y z
N MET A 1 15.16 -18.90 2.17
CA MET A 1 14.11 -19.90 2.53
C MET A 1 12.89 -19.75 1.61
N LYS A 2 11.98 -20.73 1.56
CA LYS A 2 10.75 -20.64 0.75
C LYS A 2 9.70 -19.79 1.48
N LEU A 3 9.03 -18.88 0.76
CA LEU A 3 7.92 -18.09 1.33
C LEU A 3 6.75 -18.99 1.76
N SER A 4 6.50 -20.09 1.04
CA SER A 4 5.43 -21.03 1.36
C SER A 4 5.64 -21.82 2.66
N SER A 5 6.84 -21.78 3.25
CA SER A 5 7.07 -22.37 4.58
C SER A 5 6.79 -21.40 5.73
N LEU A 6 6.51 -20.13 5.44
CA LEU A 6 6.14 -19.13 6.44
C LEU A 6 4.62 -19.04 6.57
N SER A 7 4.14 -18.77 7.78
CA SER A 7 2.71 -18.52 8.01
C SER A 7 2.32 -17.17 7.40
N SER A 8 1.25 -17.16 6.59
CA SER A 8 0.68 -15.95 6.01
C SER A 8 -0.73 -15.71 6.55
N PRO A 9 -1.09 -14.47 6.94
CA PRO A 9 -2.45 -14.13 7.38
C PRO A 9 -3.50 -14.23 6.27
N ILE A 10 -3.06 -14.46 5.02
CA ILE A 10 -3.93 -14.59 3.83
C ILE A 10 -3.87 -15.97 3.17
N ALA A 11 -3.27 -16.97 3.83
CA ALA A 11 -3.08 -18.32 3.26
C ALA A 11 -4.39 -18.94 2.74
N ASP A 12 -5.50 -18.81 3.47
CA ASP A 12 -6.80 -19.39 3.10
C ASP A 12 -7.41 -18.80 1.80
N THR A 13 -6.87 -17.69 1.30
CA THR A 13 -7.38 -17.03 0.10
C THR A 13 -6.75 -17.54 -1.19
N GLY A 14 -5.58 -18.20 -1.13
CA GLY A 14 -4.77 -18.54 -2.31
C GLY A 14 -4.13 -17.33 -2.99
N PHE A 15 -3.99 -16.21 -2.27
CA PHE A 15 -3.35 -14.96 -2.74
C PHE A 15 -2.21 -14.50 -1.82
N ALA A 16 -1.66 -15.41 -1.02
CA ALA A 16 -0.42 -15.20 -0.29
C ALA A 16 0.73 -14.88 -1.25
N ALA A 17 1.81 -14.27 -0.74
CA ALA A 17 2.92 -13.81 -1.59
C ALA A 17 3.54 -14.90 -2.47
N HIS A 18 3.51 -16.15 -2.01
CA HIS A 18 4.03 -17.27 -2.80
C HIS A 18 3.07 -17.73 -3.91
N ASP A 19 1.76 -17.47 -3.79
CA ASP A 19 0.73 -17.90 -4.74
C ASP A 19 0.45 -16.89 -5.84
N ARG A 20 0.43 -15.59 -5.51
CA ARG A 20 0.12 -14.52 -6.47
C ARG A 20 1.24 -14.29 -7.49
N ILE A 21 0.91 -13.65 -8.60
CA ILE A 21 1.88 -13.18 -9.58
C ILE A 21 2.87 -12.24 -8.89
N ASP A 22 4.15 -12.51 -9.10
CA ASP A 22 5.27 -11.70 -8.66
C ASP A 22 5.60 -10.65 -9.73
N PRO A 23 5.31 -9.35 -9.51
CA PRO A 23 5.59 -8.30 -10.49
C PRO A 23 7.08 -8.13 -10.79
N PHE A 24 7.99 -8.63 -9.93
CA PHE A 24 9.43 -8.59 -10.16
C PHE A 24 9.91 -9.81 -10.96
N TYR A 25 9.50 -11.01 -10.55
CA TYR A 25 10.06 -12.25 -11.10
C TYR A 25 9.26 -12.88 -12.25
N ASP A 26 7.93 -12.69 -12.33
CA ASP A 26 7.08 -13.43 -13.27
C ASP A 26 6.97 -12.76 -14.65
N GLY A 27 7.97 -11.95 -15.02
CA GLY A 27 8.05 -11.34 -16.35
C GLY A 27 6.90 -10.39 -16.68
N LEU A 28 6.30 -9.77 -15.65
CA LEU A 28 5.15 -8.88 -15.81
C LEU A 28 5.45 -7.63 -16.66
N TRP A 29 6.72 -7.22 -16.73
CA TRP A 29 7.13 -5.94 -17.32
C TRP A 29 8.19 -6.08 -18.42
N THR A 30 8.09 -7.12 -19.24
CA THR A 30 9.10 -7.48 -20.27
C THR A 30 9.25 -6.46 -21.42
N ARG A 31 8.22 -5.67 -21.74
CA ARG A 31 8.23 -4.69 -22.85
C ARG A 31 7.94 -3.26 -22.41
N GLY A 32 8.30 -2.91 -21.17
CA GLY A 32 8.13 -1.56 -20.63
C GLY A 32 7.48 -1.56 -19.24
N SER A 33 7.09 -0.37 -18.78
CA SER A 33 6.59 -0.15 -17.42
C SER A 33 5.08 0.12 -17.34
N GLN A 34 4.34 -0.18 -18.42
CA GLN A 34 2.93 0.20 -18.59
C GLN A 34 2.08 -0.99 -19.04
N GLY A 35 0.87 -1.06 -18.51
CA GLY A 35 -0.16 -2.00 -18.95
C GLY A 35 -0.88 -1.52 -20.22
N LEU A 36 -1.60 -2.44 -20.87
CA LEU A 36 -2.61 -2.10 -21.88
C LEU A 36 -3.90 -1.71 -21.18
N TRP A 37 -4.17 -0.42 -21.16
CA TRP A 37 -5.33 0.14 -20.49
C TRP A 37 -6.49 0.36 -21.45
N THR A 38 -7.70 0.22 -20.93
CA THR A 38 -8.90 0.63 -21.63
C THR A 38 -9.71 1.51 -20.69
N ARG A 39 -10.17 2.66 -21.21
CA ARG A 39 -11.21 3.47 -20.58
C ARG A 39 -12.57 3.16 -21.21
N PHE A 40 -13.64 3.33 -20.44
CA PHE A 40 -14.98 3.06 -20.97
C PHE A 40 -15.36 3.98 -22.14
N SER A 41 -15.00 5.26 -22.08
CA SER A 41 -15.24 6.22 -23.18
C SER A 41 -14.52 5.81 -24.48
N GLU A 42 -13.27 5.34 -24.36
CA GLU A 42 -12.46 4.84 -25.47
C GLU A 42 -13.04 3.55 -26.03
N ALA A 43 -13.42 2.60 -25.18
CA ALA A 43 -14.06 1.35 -25.60
C ALA A 43 -15.37 1.59 -26.36
N LYS A 44 -16.21 2.51 -25.87
CA LYS A 44 -17.43 2.94 -26.56
C LYS A 44 -17.14 3.60 -27.92
N ALA A 45 -16.08 4.41 -28.02
CA ALA A 45 -15.69 5.01 -29.28
C ALA A 45 -15.21 3.95 -30.29
N GLN A 46 -14.38 3.00 -29.86
CA GLN A 46 -13.93 1.88 -30.68
C GLN A 46 -15.08 0.98 -31.14
N GLN A 47 -16.07 0.73 -30.26
CA GLN A 47 -17.27 -0.02 -30.62
C GLN A 47 -18.13 0.72 -31.66
N ARG A 48 -18.32 2.03 -31.52
CA ARG A 48 -19.01 2.85 -32.54
C ARG A 48 -18.29 2.85 -33.89
N ALA A 49 -16.96 2.78 -33.86
CA ALA A 49 -16.13 2.66 -35.05
C ALA A 49 -16.09 1.23 -35.65
N GLY A 50 -16.73 0.24 -35.01
CA GLY A 50 -16.73 -1.15 -35.46
C GLY A 50 -15.42 -1.91 -35.22
N LEU A 51 -14.47 -1.36 -34.45
CA LEU A 51 -13.16 -1.96 -34.19
C LEU A 51 -13.20 -3.06 -33.14
N VAL A 52 -14.12 -2.94 -32.18
CA VAL A 52 -14.28 -3.89 -31.06
C VAL A 52 -15.76 -4.12 -30.77
N ARG A 53 -16.06 -5.23 -30.09
CA ARG A 53 -17.39 -5.48 -29.51
C ARG A 53 -17.25 -5.62 -28.01
N LEU A 54 -17.83 -4.70 -27.24
CA LEU A 54 -17.85 -4.85 -25.79
C LEU A 54 -18.71 -6.06 -25.41
N PRO A 55 -18.25 -6.90 -24.47
CA PRO A 55 -19.10 -7.90 -23.85
C PRO A 55 -20.33 -7.25 -23.22
N LYS A 56 -21.50 -7.92 -23.31
CA LYS A 56 -22.78 -7.38 -22.80
C LYS A 56 -22.71 -6.90 -21.34
N TYR A 57 -21.92 -7.56 -20.51
CA TYR A 57 -21.79 -7.19 -19.10
C TYR A 57 -20.99 -5.89 -18.89
N LEU A 58 -20.14 -5.49 -19.84
CA LEU A 58 -19.43 -4.20 -19.86
C LEU A 58 -20.20 -3.13 -20.66
N ASP A 59 -21.05 -3.54 -21.62
CA ASP A 59 -21.82 -2.64 -22.48
C ASP A 59 -23.11 -2.15 -21.81
N ILE A 60 -22.97 -1.53 -20.63
CA ILE A 60 -24.10 -1.01 -19.84
C ILE A 60 -24.17 0.52 -19.90
N GLY A 61 -25.37 1.08 -19.70
CA GLY A 61 -25.58 2.53 -19.66
C GLY A 61 -24.99 3.17 -18.40
N LYS A 62 -24.64 4.46 -18.47
CA LYS A 62 -24.06 5.20 -17.32
C LYS A 62 -24.97 5.21 -16.09
N GLU A 63 -26.28 5.37 -16.29
CA GLU A 63 -27.26 5.35 -15.20
C GLU A 63 -27.35 3.98 -14.53
N GLU A 64 -27.42 2.91 -15.32
CA GLU A 64 -27.40 1.55 -14.81
C GLU A 64 -26.09 1.24 -14.09
N ALA A 65 -24.96 1.66 -14.64
CA ALA A 65 -23.65 1.51 -14.01
C ALA A 65 -23.60 2.21 -12.65
N MET A 66 -24.10 3.45 -12.55
CA MET A 66 -24.16 4.18 -11.29
C MET A 66 -25.10 3.52 -10.28
N ALA A 67 -26.26 3.01 -10.72
CA ALA A 67 -27.18 2.25 -9.86
C ALA A 67 -26.53 0.97 -9.32
N ARG A 68 -25.76 0.25 -10.14
CA ARG A 68 -24.99 -0.93 -9.70
C ARG A 68 -23.93 -0.54 -8.67
N VAL A 69 -23.19 0.53 -8.91
CA VAL A 69 -22.13 0.97 -8.00
C VAL A 69 -22.68 1.46 -6.67
N THR A 70 -23.75 2.24 -6.68
CA THR A 70 -24.39 2.82 -5.47
C THR A 70 -25.33 1.86 -4.74
N SER A 71 -25.59 0.67 -5.28
CA SER A 71 -26.38 -0.35 -4.57
C SER A 71 -25.70 -0.81 -3.27
N THR A 72 -26.50 -1.13 -2.25
CA THR A 72 -26.03 -1.57 -0.92
C THR A 72 -25.41 -2.97 -0.92
N ASN A 73 -25.66 -3.77 -1.96
CA ASN A 73 -25.05 -5.09 -2.09
C ASN A 73 -23.52 -4.97 -2.15
N GLN A 74 -22.81 -5.70 -1.27
CA GLN A 74 -21.35 -5.70 -1.16
C GLN A 74 -20.73 -4.31 -0.93
N TRP A 75 -21.49 -3.36 -0.37
CA TRP A 75 -21.08 -1.97 -0.26
C TRP A 75 -19.70 -1.75 0.37
N GLY A 76 -19.44 -2.37 1.53
CA GLY A 76 -18.14 -2.23 2.21
C GLY A 76 -16.95 -2.71 1.37
N LEU A 77 -17.18 -3.71 0.52
CA LEU A 77 -16.21 -4.25 -0.42
C LEU A 77 -16.00 -3.33 -1.64
N LYS A 78 -17.06 -2.63 -2.09
CA LYS A 78 -16.94 -1.55 -3.10
C LYS A 78 -16.09 -0.40 -2.59
N LEU A 79 -16.33 0.01 -1.34
CA LEU A 79 -15.57 1.08 -0.70
C LEU A 79 -14.11 0.68 -0.49
N ALA A 80 -13.84 -0.57 -0.09
CA ALA A 80 -12.47 -1.09 0.05
C ALA A 80 -11.72 -1.11 -1.29
N PHE A 81 -12.40 -1.48 -2.37
CA PHE A 81 -11.82 -1.41 -3.71
C PHE A 81 -11.42 0.02 -4.08
N LEU A 82 -12.33 0.99 -3.93
CA LEU A 82 -12.05 2.39 -4.24
C LEU A 82 -10.95 2.97 -3.35
N SER A 83 -10.97 2.66 -2.05
CA SER A 83 -9.94 3.10 -1.10
C SER A 83 -8.56 2.56 -1.45
N THR A 84 -8.49 1.28 -1.86
CA THR A 84 -7.24 0.67 -2.32
C THR A 84 -6.73 1.37 -3.58
N LEU A 85 -7.58 1.64 -4.57
CA LEU A 85 -7.18 2.35 -5.78
C LEU A 85 -6.73 3.80 -5.52
N ASP A 86 -7.40 4.48 -4.59
CA ASP A 86 -7.03 5.83 -4.18
C ASP A 86 -5.70 5.87 -3.42
N ALA A 87 -5.40 4.83 -2.64
CA ALA A 87 -4.18 4.74 -1.85
C ALA A 87 -2.96 4.27 -2.66
N TYR A 88 -3.12 3.21 -3.48
CA TYR A 88 -2.03 2.51 -4.16
C TYR A 88 -1.96 2.79 -5.68
N ARG A 89 -2.92 3.54 -6.23
CA ARG A 89 -3.01 3.88 -7.66
C ARG A 89 -3.26 2.68 -8.56
N THR A 90 -2.21 1.96 -8.94
CA THR A 90 -2.28 0.81 -9.86
C THR A 90 -1.96 -0.46 -9.07
N VAL A 91 -2.89 -1.42 -9.07
CA VAL A 91 -2.70 -2.73 -8.44
C VAL A 91 -3.14 -3.85 -9.37
N THR A 92 -2.58 -5.05 -9.17
CA THR A 92 -3.10 -6.26 -9.82
C THR A 92 -4.42 -6.69 -9.17
N ALA A 93 -5.20 -7.49 -9.89
CA ALA A 93 -6.42 -8.07 -9.31
C ALA A 93 -6.13 -8.93 -8.08
N GLU A 94 -5.00 -9.63 -8.04
CA GLU A 94 -4.58 -10.45 -6.90
C GLU A 94 -4.15 -9.61 -5.70
N GLN A 95 -3.41 -8.50 -5.93
CA GLN A 95 -3.07 -7.54 -4.88
C GLN A 95 -4.32 -6.88 -4.29
N MET A 96 -5.32 -6.58 -5.13
CA MET A 96 -6.60 -6.09 -4.66
C MET A 96 -7.30 -7.11 -3.75
N VAL A 97 -7.31 -8.39 -4.11
CA VAL A 97 -7.87 -9.45 -3.26
C VAL A 97 -7.08 -9.59 -1.97
N ALA A 98 -5.75 -9.55 -2.03
CA ALA A 98 -4.90 -9.59 -0.85
C ALA A 98 -5.25 -8.44 0.10
N ILE A 99 -5.43 -7.21 -0.39
CA ILE A 99 -5.75 -6.07 0.50
C ILE A 99 -7.19 -6.16 1.06
N THR A 100 -8.18 -6.47 0.22
CA THR A 100 -9.60 -6.34 0.59
C THR A 100 -10.25 -7.62 1.12
N GLY A 101 -9.65 -8.78 0.88
CA GLY A 101 -10.24 -10.11 1.08
C GLY A 101 -11.33 -10.48 0.06
N GLY A 102 -11.58 -9.64 -0.95
CA GLY A 102 -12.72 -9.76 -1.85
C GLY A 102 -12.46 -10.54 -3.15
N THR A 103 -12.66 -11.85 -3.18
CA THR A 103 -12.37 -12.67 -4.39
C THR A 103 -13.19 -12.31 -5.64
N PHE A 104 -14.31 -11.60 -5.49
CA PHE A 104 -15.12 -11.12 -6.62
C PHE A 104 -14.38 -10.11 -7.51
N HIS A 105 -13.25 -9.54 -7.05
CA HIS A 105 -12.36 -8.71 -7.87
C HIS A 105 -11.70 -9.47 -9.03
N LEU A 106 -11.67 -10.80 -8.98
CA LEU A 106 -11.16 -11.67 -10.04
C LEU A 106 -12.24 -12.01 -11.08
N ASN A 107 -13.51 -11.84 -10.71
CA ASN A 107 -14.64 -12.14 -11.58
C ASN A 107 -15.12 -10.86 -12.28
N HIS A 108 -14.62 -10.62 -13.48
CA HIS A 108 -15.01 -9.47 -14.29
C HIS A 108 -16.46 -9.51 -14.80
N SER A 109 -17.14 -10.65 -14.68
CA SER A 109 -18.58 -10.77 -14.94
C SER A 109 -19.43 -10.46 -13.70
N SER A 110 -18.81 -10.33 -12.52
CA SER A 110 -19.48 -9.75 -11.34
C SER A 110 -19.99 -8.37 -11.71
N PRO A 111 -21.21 -7.95 -11.35
CA PRO A 111 -21.75 -6.64 -11.72
C PRO A 111 -20.96 -5.46 -11.13
N PHE A 112 -20.04 -5.71 -10.19
CA PHE A 112 -19.24 -4.72 -9.48
C PHE A 112 -18.21 -4.00 -10.39
N VAL A 113 -17.23 -4.74 -10.90
CA VAL A 113 -16.13 -4.17 -11.72
C VAL A 113 -16.65 -3.52 -13.01
N PRO A 114 -17.57 -4.14 -13.77
CA PRO A 114 -18.26 -3.50 -14.90
C PRO A 114 -19.01 -2.23 -14.54
N GLY A 115 -19.67 -2.19 -13.38
CA GLY A 115 -20.33 -0.99 -12.88
C GLY A 115 -19.33 0.16 -12.69
N MET A 116 -18.22 -0.10 -12.00
CA MET A 116 -17.15 0.87 -11.75
C MET A 116 -16.44 1.32 -13.04
N PHE A 117 -16.27 0.41 -13.99
CA PHE A 117 -15.69 0.70 -15.30
C PHE A 117 -16.63 1.55 -16.15
N ALA A 118 -17.88 1.12 -16.32
CA ALA A 118 -18.86 1.79 -17.16
C ALA A 118 -19.33 3.14 -16.60
N SER A 119 -19.26 3.33 -15.27
CA SER A 119 -19.47 4.64 -14.66
C SER A 119 -18.30 5.60 -14.91
N GLY A 120 -17.13 5.10 -15.30
CA GLY A 120 -15.90 5.87 -15.47
C GLY A 120 -15.19 6.17 -14.14
N MET A 121 -15.36 5.33 -13.12
CA MET A 121 -14.60 5.43 -11.86
C MET A 121 -13.26 4.72 -11.93
N VAL A 122 -13.16 3.65 -12.72
CA VAL A 122 -12.00 2.77 -12.76
C VAL A 122 -11.63 2.43 -14.19
N ASP A 123 -10.34 2.45 -14.51
CA ASP A 123 -9.81 1.89 -15.75
C ASP A 123 -9.48 0.40 -15.53
N ILE A 124 -9.71 -0.44 -16.54
CA ILE A 124 -9.29 -1.84 -16.53
C ILE A 124 -8.10 -1.98 -17.47
N GLY A 125 -7.03 -2.58 -16.97
CA GLY A 125 -5.82 -2.85 -17.71
C GLY A 125 -5.51 -4.34 -17.76
N ARG A 126 -4.60 -4.70 -18.66
CA ARG A 126 -3.92 -5.99 -18.67
C ARG A 126 -2.45 -5.82 -18.98
N VAL A 127 -1.66 -6.75 -18.49
CA VAL A 127 -0.25 -6.84 -18.89
C VAL A 127 -0.16 -7.37 -20.32
N SER A 128 0.65 -6.73 -21.16
CA SER A 128 0.77 -7.12 -22.57
C SER A 128 1.58 -8.41 -22.71
N SER A 129 0.91 -9.53 -22.96
CA SER A 129 1.57 -10.74 -23.46
C SER A 129 0.82 -11.27 -24.68
N PRO A 130 1.48 -11.33 -25.86
CA PRO A 130 0.85 -11.89 -27.06
C PRO A 130 0.59 -13.40 -26.96
N LEU A 131 1.17 -14.07 -25.95
CA LEU A 131 1.14 -15.52 -25.79
C LEU A 131 0.21 -16.00 -24.67
N ALA A 132 -0.57 -15.13 -24.04
CA ALA A 132 -1.39 -15.48 -22.87
C ALA A 132 -2.92 -15.53 -23.14
N PRO A 133 -3.45 -16.53 -23.86
CA PRO A 133 -4.88 -16.81 -23.84
C PRO A 133 -5.27 -17.63 -22.57
N GLY A 134 -6.52 -17.47 -22.10
CA GLY A 134 -7.11 -18.34 -21.08
C GLY A 134 -6.91 -17.89 -19.61
N ARG A 135 -6.78 -18.85 -18.68
CA ARG A 135 -6.71 -18.63 -17.21
C ARG A 135 -5.53 -17.72 -16.80
N ALA A 136 -4.40 -17.81 -17.51
CA ALA A 136 -3.26 -16.91 -17.33
C ALA A 136 -3.60 -15.43 -17.65
N GLY A 137 -4.48 -15.20 -18.63
CA GLY A 137 -4.99 -13.86 -18.96
C GLY A 137 -5.98 -13.29 -17.93
N ARG A 138 -6.45 -14.10 -16.96
CA ARG A 138 -7.31 -13.65 -15.85
C ARG A 138 -6.54 -13.19 -14.61
N LEU A 139 -5.26 -13.55 -14.49
CA LEU A 139 -4.43 -13.10 -13.37
C LEU A 139 -3.66 -11.81 -13.70
N GLY A 140 -3.40 -11.55 -14.99
CA GLY A 140 -2.73 -10.34 -15.45
C GLY A 140 -3.59 -9.07 -15.55
N TYR A 141 -4.73 -8.99 -14.85
CA TYR A 141 -5.55 -7.77 -14.83
C TYR A 141 -5.00 -6.73 -13.86
N LEU A 142 -5.12 -5.48 -14.27
CA LEU A 142 -4.73 -4.30 -13.52
C LEU A 142 -5.94 -3.40 -13.31
N TYR A 143 -5.97 -2.72 -12.18
CA TYR A 143 -6.97 -1.72 -11.84
C TYR A 143 -6.31 -0.42 -11.45
N ARG A 144 -6.90 0.71 -11.86
CA ARG A 144 -6.52 2.04 -11.39
C ARG A 144 -7.69 3.02 -11.39
N PRO A 145 -7.65 4.11 -10.62
CA PRO A 145 -8.63 5.19 -10.74
C PRO A 145 -8.67 5.71 -12.19
N CYS A 146 -9.88 5.90 -12.72
CA CYS A 146 -10.04 6.59 -14.01
C CYS A 146 -9.70 8.09 -13.84
N ARG A 147 -9.13 8.71 -14.87
CA ARG A 147 -8.93 10.17 -14.94
C ARG A 147 -10.25 10.88 -15.23
N SER A 148 -11.14 10.87 -14.25
CA SER A 148 -12.45 11.52 -14.32
C SER A 148 -12.80 12.18 -12.99
N SER A 149 -13.80 13.06 -13.01
CA SER A 149 -14.40 13.66 -11.82
C SER A 149 -15.63 12.88 -11.32
N VAL A 150 -15.85 11.65 -11.80
CA VAL A 150 -17.06 10.87 -11.46
C VAL A 150 -17.11 10.56 -9.97
N PHE A 151 -15.97 10.29 -9.34
CA PHE A 151 -15.92 10.05 -7.89
C PHE A 151 -16.49 11.25 -7.14
N ASP A 152 -15.90 12.44 -7.31
CA ASP A 152 -16.30 13.65 -6.58
C ASP A 152 -17.70 14.15 -6.96
N ARG A 153 -18.02 14.18 -8.26
CA ARG A 153 -19.29 14.74 -8.77
C ARG A 153 -20.48 13.83 -8.52
N ASP A 154 -20.32 12.53 -8.74
CA ASP A 154 -21.45 11.60 -8.83
C ASP A 154 -21.47 10.58 -7.70
N PHE A 155 -20.32 10.09 -7.21
CA PHE A 155 -20.28 9.00 -6.24
C PHE A 155 -20.22 9.48 -4.79
N ALA A 156 -19.39 10.48 -4.48
CA ALA A 156 -19.13 10.95 -3.12
C ALA A 156 -20.41 11.40 -2.39
N LYS A 157 -21.39 11.94 -3.11
CA LYS A 157 -22.72 12.32 -2.58
C LYS A 157 -23.55 11.16 -2.02
N HIS A 158 -23.17 9.92 -2.33
CA HIS A 158 -23.83 8.71 -1.82
C HIS A 158 -23.15 8.16 -0.57
N LEU A 159 -22.00 8.71 -0.18
CA LEU A 159 -21.26 8.30 1.00
C LEU A 159 -21.73 9.08 2.23
N THR A 160 -21.83 8.42 3.37
CA THR A 160 -21.81 9.14 4.65
C THR A 160 -20.42 9.74 4.87
N TYR A 161 -20.31 10.72 5.76
CA TYR A 161 -19.00 11.31 6.07
C TYR A 161 -17.97 10.26 6.58
N PRO A 162 -18.33 9.34 7.50
CA PRO A 162 -17.43 8.26 7.90
C PRO A 162 -17.03 7.34 6.75
N GLU A 163 -17.95 7.02 5.82
CA GLU A 163 -17.62 6.24 4.63
C GLU A 163 -16.62 6.96 3.74
N LEU A 164 -16.84 8.25 3.48
CA LEU A 164 -15.94 9.08 2.68
C LEU A 164 -14.54 9.11 3.28
N VAL A 165 -14.42 9.38 4.58
CA VAL A 165 -13.12 9.38 5.28
C VAL A 165 -12.50 7.98 5.29
N SER A 166 -13.27 6.91 5.50
CA SER A 166 -12.74 5.54 5.45
C SER A 166 -12.17 5.17 4.08
N VAL A 167 -12.69 5.80 3.02
CA VAL A 167 -12.21 5.61 1.64
C VAL A 167 -10.98 6.46 1.37
N THR A 168 -11.01 7.74 1.73
CA THR A 168 -10.03 8.72 1.29
C THR A 168 -9.00 9.13 2.34
N GLY A 169 -9.20 8.71 3.60
CA GLY A 169 -8.48 9.17 4.79
C GLY A 169 -8.55 10.68 5.00
N GLY A 170 -9.66 11.30 4.61
CA GLY A 170 -9.85 12.76 4.72
C GLY A 170 -9.10 13.58 3.66
N GLN A 171 -8.39 12.94 2.73
CA GLN A 171 -7.60 13.58 1.68
C GLN A 171 -8.36 13.61 0.34
N PRO A 172 -8.12 14.57 -0.55
CA PRO A 172 -8.79 14.63 -1.86
C PRO A 172 -8.64 13.35 -2.69
N TRP A 173 -9.69 12.93 -3.39
CA TRP A 173 -9.61 11.83 -4.34
C TRP A 173 -8.57 12.15 -5.41
N THR A 174 -7.69 11.20 -5.72
CA THR A 174 -6.60 11.44 -6.67
C THR A 174 -6.69 10.49 -7.87
N SER A 175 -6.85 11.07 -9.05
CA SER A 175 -6.87 10.37 -10.33
C SER A 175 -5.60 10.69 -11.14
N GLY A 176 -4.48 10.06 -10.78
CA GLY A 176 -3.17 10.30 -11.41
C GLY A 176 -2.06 9.43 -10.83
N GLY A 177 -0.81 9.69 -11.21
CA GLY A 177 0.36 8.96 -10.69
C GLY A 177 0.48 7.53 -11.23
N PHE A 178 0.25 7.34 -12.54
CA PHE A 178 0.16 6.00 -13.14
C PHE A 178 1.51 5.49 -13.62
N TYR A 179 2.31 5.02 -12.67
CA TYR A 179 3.56 4.32 -12.94
C TYR A 179 3.33 2.83 -12.67
N ASP A 180 2.68 2.12 -13.60
CA ASP A 180 2.08 0.81 -13.32
C ASP A 180 3.06 -0.21 -12.71
N ARG A 181 4.24 -0.35 -13.31
CA ARG A 181 5.31 -1.20 -12.77
C ARG A 181 5.73 -0.79 -11.36
N HIS A 182 5.93 0.51 -11.16
CA HIS A 182 6.38 1.07 -9.90
C HIS A 182 5.34 0.84 -8.80
N ASN A 183 4.09 1.20 -9.06
CA ASN A 183 2.99 1.06 -8.12
C ASN A 183 2.73 -0.40 -7.75
N THR A 184 2.78 -1.31 -8.72
CA THR A 184 2.61 -2.75 -8.46
C THR A 184 3.78 -3.36 -7.69
N LEU A 185 5.02 -2.96 -7.96
CA LEU A 185 6.20 -3.37 -7.18
C LEU A 185 6.15 -2.83 -5.75
N SER A 186 5.84 -1.55 -5.57
CA SER A 186 5.72 -0.94 -4.23
C SER A 186 4.59 -1.60 -3.46
N THR A 187 3.42 -1.81 -4.06
CA THR A 187 2.30 -2.52 -3.40
C THR A 187 2.70 -3.94 -3.02
N GLU A 188 3.42 -4.65 -3.87
CA GLU A 188 3.91 -6.00 -3.59
C GLU A 188 4.86 -6.04 -2.40
N LEU A 189 5.85 -5.14 -2.38
CA LEU A 189 6.78 -5.02 -1.26
C LEU A 189 6.03 -4.80 0.05
N MET A 190 5.12 -3.84 0.06
CA MET A 190 4.33 -3.48 1.24
C MET A 190 3.47 -4.66 1.73
N LEU A 191 2.85 -5.42 0.82
CA LEU A 191 2.09 -6.62 1.17
C LEU A 191 2.98 -7.71 1.77
N ARG A 192 4.17 -7.95 1.22
CA ARG A 192 5.11 -8.93 1.80
C ARG A 192 5.54 -8.52 3.20
N LEU A 193 5.83 -7.25 3.41
CA LEU A 193 6.16 -6.71 4.73
C LEU A 193 4.99 -6.96 5.71
N ALA A 194 3.76 -6.62 5.30
CA ALA A 194 2.56 -6.83 6.11
C ALA A 194 2.20 -8.30 6.37
N GLU A 195 2.64 -9.23 5.52
CA GLU A 195 2.40 -10.66 5.69
C GLU A 195 3.42 -11.33 6.63
N TYR A 196 4.70 -11.00 6.50
CA TYR A 196 5.79 -11.80 7.08
C TYR A 196 6.71 -11.04 8.04
N THR A 197 6.45 -9.77 8.31
CA THR A 197 7.24 -8.97 9.28
C THR A 197 6.36 -8.41 10.39
N ASP A 198 6.96 -8.08 11.53
CA ASP A 198 6.25 -7.54 12.70
C ASP A 198 6.03 -6.03 12.58
N ILE A 199 5.15 -5.64 11.65
CA ILE A 199 4.70 -4.25 11.49
C ILE A 199 3.32 -4.05 12.12
N ALA A 200 3.08 -2.85 12.63
CA ALA A 200 1.78 -2.46 13.17
C ALA A 200 0.75 -2.23 12.07
N THR A 201 1.15 -1.55 10.98
CA THR A 201 0.28 -1.32 9.82
C THR A 201 1.06 -0.90 8.57
N MET A 202 0.38 -0.84 7.42
CA MET A 202 0.88 -0.30 6.16
C MET A 202 -0.10 0.70 5.54
N LEU A 203 0.45 1.73 4.89
CA LEU A 203 -0.31 2.73 4.17
C LEU A 203 0.27 2.94 2.76
N GLY A 204 -0.60 3.03 1.76
CA GLY A 204 -0.21 3.31 0.38
C GLY A 204 0.31 4.75 0.16
N GLU A 205 0.83 4.99 -1.05
CA GLU A 205 1.43 6.25 -1.52
C GLU A 205 0.64 7.53 -1.16
N LYS A 206 -0.69 7.44 -1.11
CA LYS A 206 -1.54 8.59 -0.73
C LYS A 206 -1.26 9.13 0.67
N PHE A 207 -0.78 8.28 1.58
CA PHE A 207 -0.56 8.62 2.99
C PHE A 207 0.92 8.80 3.36
N SER A 208 1.82 8.67 2.38
CA SER A 208 3.25 8.90 2.51
C SER A 208 3.66 10.30 2.02
N THR A 209 2.73 11.25 1.94
CA THR A 209 3.06 12.64 1.55
C THR A 209 3.92 13.29 2.63
N PHE A 210 4.75 14.24 2.23
CA PHE A 210 5.59 14.96 3.18
C PHE A 210 4.75 15.76 4.19
N ASP A 211 3.57 16.23 3.80
CA ASP A 211 2.62 16.85 4.73
C ASP A 211 2.09 15.85 5.78
N MET A 212 1.76 14.62 5.37
CA MET A 212 1.34 13.58 6.33
C MET A 212 2.48 13.14 7.25
N LEU A 213 3.72 13.16 6.77
CA LEU A 213 4.89 12.68 7.50
C LEU A 213 5.52 13.74 8.43
N PHE A 214 5.49 15.02 8.04
CA PHE A 214 6.19 16.10 8.74
C PHE A 214 5.30 17.31 9.09
N GLY A 215 4.08 17.37 8.55
CA GLY A 215 3.12 18.47 8.66
C GLY A 215 1.85 18.05 9.38
N THR A 216 0.70 18.17 8.72
CA THR A 216 -0.62 17.92 9.31
C THR A 216 -0.77 16.54 9.94
N GLY A 217 -0.20 15.49 9.33
CA GLY A 217 -0.35 14.12 9.82
C GLY A 217 0.36 13.84 11.16
N VAL A 218 1.23 14.75 11.62
CA VAL A 218 1.87 14.73 12.94
C VAL A 218 1.45 15.93 13.80
N GLY A 219 0.31 16.56 13.49
CA GLY A 219 -0.26 17.66 14.26
C GLY A 219 0.43 19.02 14.04
N ARG A 220 1.15 19.20 12.93
CA ARG A 220 1.85 20.46 12.60
C ARG A 220 1.13 21.25 11.49
N ALA A 221 1.63 22.45 11.23
CA ALA A 221 1.12 23.30 10.15
C ALA A 221 1.25 22.62 8.78
N PRO A 222 0.31 22.87 7.84
CA PRO A 222 0.36 22.28 6.51
C PRO A 222 1.60 22.65 5.71
N LEU A 223 2.17 21.67 5.02
CA LEU A 223 3.34 21.83 4.18
C LEU A 223 2.95 22.01 2.71
N LYS A 224 3.50 23.04 2.07
CA LYS A 224 3.29 23.34 0.64
C LYS A 224 4.19 22.49 -0.24
N THR A 225 3.98 21.17 -0.26
CA THR A 225 4.74 20.23 -1.08
C THR A 225 3.85 19.10 -1.56
N ASN A 226 4.07 18.63 -2.79
CA ASN A 226 3.37 17.48 -3.38
C ASN A 226 4.21 16.19 -3.34
N ARG A 227 5.38 16.25 -2.67
CA ARG A 227 6.30 15.13 -2.51
C ARG A 227 5.72 14.07 -1.59
N ARG A 228 6.06 12.82 -1.89
CA ARG A 228 5.59 11.62 -1.21
C ARG A 228 6.57 10.48 -1.47
N GLY A 229 6.62 9.52 -0.57
CA GLY A 229 7.22 8.20 -0.85
C GLY A 229 6.20 7.27 -1.52
N ASP A 230 6.60 6.04 -1.82
CA ASP A 230 5.76 5.08 -2.56
C ASP A 230 4.82 4.27 -1.65
N GLY A 231 5.16 4.23 -0.36
CA GLY A 231 4.39 3.61 0.70
C GLY A 231 5.08 3.82 2.03
N VAL A 232 4.38 3.58 3.13
CA VAL A 232 4.93 3.69 4.48
C VAL A 232 4.43 2.55 5.35
N ILE A 233 5.35 1.86 6.02
CA ILE A 233 5.01 0.94 7.11
C ILE A 233 5.21 1.64 8.43
N ILE A 234 4.43 1.21 9.42
CA ILE A 234 4.53 1.69 10.80
C ILE A 234 5.02 0.53 11.66
N ARG A 235 6.12 0.74 12.38
CA ARG A 235 6.64 -0.20 13.37
C ARG A 235 5.73 -0.25 14.61
N PRO A 236 5.82 -1.30 15.45
CA PRO A 236 5.09 -1.37 16.72
C PRO A 236 5.38 -0.23 17.70
N ASP A 237 6.50 0.48 17.54
CA ASP A 237 6.86 1.69 18.31
C ASP A 237 6.36 3.01 17.67
N GLY A 238 5.72 2.92 16.50
CA GLY A 238 5.21 4.05 15.73
C GLY A 238 6.22 4.78 14.85
N THR A 239 7.44 4.25 14.71
CA THR A 239 8.39 4.67 13.68
C THR A 239 7.81 4.45 12.28
N ARG A 240 7.97 5.44 11.40
CA ARG A 240 7.45 5.49 10.03
C ARG A 240 8.59 5.17 9.06
N VAL A 241 8.58 3.98 8.47
CA VAL A 241 9.55 3.58 7.45
C VAL A 241 8.93 3.79 6.08
N VAL A 242 9.38 4.83 5.39
CA VAL A 242 8.92 5.17 4.04
C VAL A 242 9.75 4.40 3.01
N PHE A 243 9.10 3.85 2.00
CA PHE A 243 9.77 3.15 0.91
C PHE A 243 9.79 3.97 -0.37
N GLU A 244 10.94 3.95 -1.05
CA GLU A 244 11.13 4.48 -2.40
C GLU A 244 11.69 3.37 -3.28
N VAL A 245 10.86 2.80 -4.15
CA VAL A 245 11.27 1.76 -5.08
C VAL A 245 11.93 2.41 -6.29
N THR A 246 13.11 1.96 -6.67
CA THR A 246 13.83 2.48 -7.84
C THR A 246 14.21 1.36 -8.79
N ALA A 247 13.66 1.41 -10.00
CA ALA A 247 13.99 0.47 -11.08
C ALA A 247 15.06 1.01 -12.05
N SER A 248 15.30 2.33 -12.05
CA SER A 248 16.25 3.01 -12.93
C SER A 248 16.68 4.34 -12.34
N MET A 249 17.95 4.71 -12.48
CA MET A 249 18.46 6.00 -12.04
C MET A 249 18.63 6.94 -13.24
N SER A 250 17.67 7.84 -13.45
CA SER A 250 17.96 9.07 -14.19
C SER A 250 18.74 10.00 -13.24
N PRO A 251 20.03 10.32 -13.51
CA PRO A 251 20.92 10.91 -12.51
C PRO A 251 20.35 12.15 -11.81
N GLY A 252 19.73 13.08 -12.56
CA GLY A 252 19.20 14.31 -12.00
C GLY A 252 17.91 14.15 -11.17
N SER A 253 16.98 13.26 -11.57
CA SER A 253 15.72 13.12 -10.84
C SER A 253 15.88 12.32 -9.56
N PHE A 254 16.81 11.38 -9.55
CA PHE A 254 17.10 10.57 -8.38
C PHE A 254 17.85 11.34 -7.30
N GLU A 255 18.94 12.04 -7.65
CA GLU A 255 19.67 12.90 -6.69
C GLU A 255 18.73 13.95 -6.09
N ALA A 256 17.83 14.52 -6.89
CA ALA A 256 16.82 15.46 -6.40
C ALA A 256 15.87 14.83 -5.37
N LYS A 257 15.47 13.56 -5.52
CA LYS A 257 14.66 12.84 -4.52
C LYS A 257 15.45 12.66 -3.21
N VAL A 258 16.67 12.16 -3.29
CA VAL A 258 17.54 11.91 -2.14
C VAL A 258 17.84 13.21 -1.37
N ASN A 259 18.25 14.27 -2.08
CA ASN A 259 18.50 15.58 -1.49
C ASN A 259 17.25 16.10 -0.78
N LYS A 260 16.06 15.91 -1.36
CA LYS A 260 14.83 16.41 -0.77
C LYS A 260 14.46 15.71 0.54
N TRP A 261 14.71 14.41 0.64
CA TRP A 261 14.58 13.69 1.92
C TRP A 261 15.56 14.23 2.97
N ALA A 262 16.83 14.44 2.58
CA ALA A 262 17.84 14.95 3.48
C ALA A 262 17.52 16.37 3.99
N GLU A 263 17.05 17.28 3.13
CA GLU A 263 16.56 18.62 3.52
C GLU A 263 15.45 18.55 4.58
N PHE A 264 14.51 17.60 4.42
CA PHE A 264 13.43 17.40 5.39
C PHE A 264 13.94 16.78 6.70
N PHE A 265 14.88 15.86 6.64
CA PHE A 265 15.49 15.32 7.85
C PHE A 265 16.33 16.34 8.62
N ASP A 266 16.87 17.35 7.93
CA ASP A 266 17.54 18.50 8.53
C ASP A 266 16.57 19.44 9.27
N ALA A 267 15.48 19.79 8.60
CA ALA A 267 14.47 20.69 9.14
C ALA A 267 13.57 20.07 10.22
N TYR A 268 13.39 18.74 10.22
CA TYR A 268 12.42 18.05 11.07
C TYR A 268 13.09 16.94 11.90
N PRO A 269 13.39 17.19 13.20
CA PRO A 269 14.03 16.21 14.08
C PRO A 269 13.27 14.89 14.14
N TYR A 270 13.99 13.78 14.21
CA TYR A 270 13.41 12.43 14.22
C TYR A 270 12.38 12.25 15.33
N GLU A 271 12.68 12.77 16.53
CA GLU A 271 11.87 12.64 17.73
C GLU A 271 10.46 13.23 17.55
N SER A 272 10.26 14.08 16.54
CA SER A 272 8.98 14.74 16.29
C SER A 272 8.08 14.07 15.25
N ASN A 273 8.60 13.07 14.52
CA ASN A 273 7.86 12.44 13.42
C ASN A 273 8.18 10.96 13.23
N GLY A 274 9.34 10.48 13.70
CA GLY A 274 9.75 9.09 13.59
C GLY A 274 10.01 8.62 12.17
N VAL A 275 10.30 9.53 11.23
CA VAL A 275 10.38 9.16 9.80
C VAL A 275 11.79 8.75 9.42
N VAL A 276 11.89 7.60 8.76
CA VAL A 276 13.06 7.15 8.01
C VAL A 276 12.63 6.77 6.58
N VAL A 277 13.58 6.71 5.64
CA VAL A 277 13.34 6.30 4.27
C VAL A 277 14.28 5.17 3.86
N CYS A 278 13.75 4.15 3.20
CA CYS A 278 14.49 3.05 2.60
C CYS A 278 14.31 3.05 1.08
N PHE A 279 15.41 3.22 0.36
CA PHE A 279 15.46 3.12 -1.10
C PHE A 279 15.66 1.66 -1.51
N VAL A 280 14.68 1.07 -2.20
CA VAL A 280 14.71 -0.33 -2.64
C VAL A 280 15.06 -0.41 -4.12
N ILE A 281 16.21 -0.99 -4.44
CA ILE A 281 16.66 -1.14 -5.82
C ILE A 281 15.95 -2.36 -6.43
N ALA A 282 14.99 -2.12 -7.31
CA ALA A 282 14.17 -3.13 -7.97
C ALA A 282 14.44 -3.18 -9.50
N ASN A 283 15.67 -3.56 -9.85
CA ASN A 283 16.09 -3.76 -11.24
C ASN A 283 15.88 -5.23 -11.65
N PRO A 284 15.16 -5.57 -12.75
CA PRO A 284 14.98 -6.96 -13.17
C PRO A 284 16.28 -7.38 -13.86
N THR A 285 17.18 -7.95 -13.07
CA THR A 285 18.60 -8.17 -13.39
C THR A 285 18.88 -9.37 -14.28
N GLN A 286 17.88 -10.02 -14.88
CA GLN A 286 18.17 -11.19 -15.72
C GLN A 286 18.96 -10.83 -16.99
N GLU A 287 18.97 -9.56 -17.43
CA GLU A 287 19.68 -9.16 -18.66
C GLU A 287 20.95 -8.32 -18.44
N MET A 288 21.13 -7.62 -17.29
CA MET A 288 22.31 -6.75 -17.08
C MET A 288 22.77 -6.63 -15.60
N PRO A 289 23.53 -7.61 -15.06
CA PRO A 289 24.06 -7.57 -13.70
C PRO A 289 24.95 -6.36 -13.39
N SER A 290 25.65 -5.82 -14.39
CA SER A 290 26.48 -4.61 -14.25
C SER A 290 25.66 -3.37 -13.90
N HIS A 291 24.39 -3.31 -14.29
CA HIS A 291 23.55 -2.13 -14.08
C HIS A 291 23.13 -1.96 -12.61
N SER A 292 22.84 -3.06 -11.89
CA SER A 292 22.54 -3.02 -10.45
C SER A 292 23.71 -2.45 -9.64
N LYS A 293 24.96 -2.89 -9.92
CA LYS A 293 26.16 -2.35 -9.25
C LYS A 293 26.32 -0.84 -9.48
N VAL A 294 26.10 -0.37 -10.70
CA VAL A 294 26.16 1.08 -11.02
C VAL A 294 25.09 1.84 -10.24
N VAL A 295 23.86 1.33 -10.23
CA VAL A 295 22.73 1.94 -9.49
C VAL A 295 23.04 2.04 -7.99
N ARG A 296 23.52 0.95 -7.39
CA ARG A 296 23.91 0.93 -5.98
C ARG A 296 25.01 1.94 -5.67
N THR A 297 26.06 2.00 -6.48
CA THR A 297 27.16 2.98 -6.30
C THR A 297 26.67 4.42 -6.42
N SER A 298 25.86 4.75 -7.43
CA SER A 298 25.29 6.08 -7.60
C SER A 298 24.36 6.47 -6.45
N LEU A 299 23.55 5.53 -5.94
CA LEU A 299 22.69 5.77 -4.78
C LEU A 299 23.51 6.08 -3.53
N LYS A 300 24.56 5.30 -3.25
CA LYS A 300 25.47 5.56 -2.13
C LYS A 300 26.08 6.96 -2.19
N GLN A 301 26.59 7.35 -3.36
CA GLN A 301 27.17 8.67 -3.57
C GLN A 301 26.15 9.78 -3.32
N ALA A 302 24.93 9.62 -3.83
CA ALA A 302 23.84 10.57 -3.60
C ALA A 302 23.47 10.68 -2.11
N LEU A 303 23.32 9.55 -1.41
CA LEU A 303 23.00 9.54 0.03
C LEU A 303 24.07 10.22 0.87
N ARG A 304 25.36 9.91 0.60
CA ARG A 304 26.49 10.52 1.33
C ARG A 304 26.52 12.03 1.13
N LYS A 305 26.46 12.47 -0.13
CA LYS A 305 26.44 13.89 -0.50
C LYS A 305 25.26 14.61 0.17
N ALA A 306 24.05 14.09 0.04
CA ALA A 306 22.86 14.69 0.61
C ALA A 306 22.93 14.78 2.15
N SER A 307 23.37 13.70 2.80
CA SER A 307 23.53 13.66 4.26
C SER A 307 24.61 14.62 4.76
N SER A 308 25.70 14.78 4.02
CA SER A 308 26.77 15.74 4.38
C SER A 308 26.31 17.19 4.27
N GLN A 309 25.47 17.49 3.28
CA GLN A 309 24.93 18.83 3.04
C GLN A 309 23.80 19.18 4.01
N ASN A 310 23.09 18.14 4.51
CA ASN A 310 21.92 18.26 5.37
C ASN A 310 22.06 17.30 6.56
N PRO A 311 22.92 17.59 7.54
CA PRO A 311 23.34 16.63 8.56
C PRO A 311 22.23 16.20 9.53
N GLY A 312 21.13 16.94 9.65
CA GLY A 312 20.09 16.64 10.63
C GLY A 312 20.28 17.42 11.92
N SER A 313 19.18 17.93 12.48
CA SER A 313 19.11 18.38 13.86
C SER A 313 18.47 17.27 14.73
N GLY A 314 19.03 17.00 15.92
CA GLY A 314 18.52 15.96 16.84
C GLY A 314 19.48 14.78 17.08
N ARG A 315 19.01 13.77 17.83
CA ARG A 315 19.80 12.58 18.21
C ARG A 315 20.05 11.70 16.99
N VAL A 316 19.03 11.50 16.17
CA VAL A 316 19.08 10.69 14.96
C VAL A 316 19.33 11.59 13.75
N ARG A 317 20.59 11.63 13.31
CA ARG A 317 21.06 12.43 12.15
C ARG A 317 20.46 11.95 10.83
N SER A 318 20.45 12.80 9.80
CA SER A 318 19.90 12.47 8.47
C SER A 318 20.48 11.18 7.87
N ARG A 319 21.79 10.96 8.03
CA ARG A 319 22.46 9.72 7.58
C ARG A 319 21.94 8.45 8.26
N HIS A 320 21.45 8.55 9.49
CA HIS A 320 20.86 7.42 10.23
C HIS A 320 19.38 7.21 9.89
N ARG A 321 18.81 8.04 9.01
CA ARG A 321 17.40 8.01 8.60
C ARG A 321 17.22 7.66 7.12
N MET A 322 18.32 7.51 6.37
CA MET A 322 18.30 7.15 4.96
C MET A 322 19.02 5.81 4.75
N PHE A 323 18.27 4.84 4.27
CA PHE A 323 18.70 3.46 4.09
C PHE A 323 18.53 3.04 2.65
N PHE A 324 19.20 1.96 2.26
CA PHE A 324 18.94 1.30 0.99
C PHE A 324 19.09 -0.22 1.09
N THR A 325 18.46 -0.92 0.16
CA THR A 325 18.60 -2.38 -0.02
C THR A 325 18.35 -2.74 -1.47
N ASP A 326 18.86 -3.88 -1.92
CA ASP A 326 18.50 -4.46 -3.21
C ASP A 326 17.27 -5.38 -3.03
N TRP A 327 16.31 -5.35 -3.96
CA TRP A 327 15.13 -6.24 -3.92
C TRP A 327 15.52 -7.72 -3.79
N GLN A 328 16.63 -8.10 -4.43
CA GLN A 328 17.12 -9.46 -4.45
C GLN A 328 17.82 -9.87 -3.14
N ASP A 329 18.29 -8.91 -2.34
CA ASP A 329 18.83 -9.21 -1.00
C ASP A 329 17.70 -9.71 -0.09
N TRP A 330 16.49 -9.18 -0.26
CA TRP A 330 15.30 -9.63 0.47
C TRP A 330 14.61 -10.82 -0.20
N PHE A 331 14.54 -10.85 -1.53
CA PHE A 331 13.82 -11.86 -2.30
C PHE A 331 14.74 -12.42 -3.37
N PRO A 332 15.59 -13.41 -3.08
CA PRO A 332 16.63 -13.87 -4.02
C PRO A 332 16.07 -14.56 -5.27
N ALA A 333 14.87 -15.13 -5.19
CA ALA A 333 14.19 -15.77 -6.30
C ALA A 333 12.65 -15.75 -6.12
N ARG A 334 11.92 -16.12 -7.18
CA ARG A 334 10.46 -16.28 -7.14
C ARG A 334 10.05 -17.25 -6.03
N GLY A 335 9.21 -16.79 -5.11
CA GLY A 335 8.74 -17.59 -3.97
C GLY A 335 9.80 -17.84 -2.89
N GLU A 336 10.92 -17.12 -2.93
CA GLU A 336 11.97 -17.17 -1.90
C GLU A 336 12.11 -15.85 -1.16
N VAL A 337 12.59 -15.96 0.07
CA VAL A 337 12.83 -14.85 0.98
C VAL A 337 14.11 -15.08 1.78
N SER A 338 14.88 -14.02 1.99
CA SER A 338 16.05 -14.03 2.88
C SER A 338 15.61 -13.88 4.34
N THR A 339 16.41 -14.38 5.28
CA THR A 339 16.23 -14.09 6.72
C THR A 339 16.33 -12.59 7.00
N ASP A 340 17.17 -11.89 6.24
CA ASP A 340 17.39 -10.45 6.30
C ASP A 340 16.10 -9.65 6.06
N PHE A 341 15.20 -10.17 5.24
CA PHE A 341 13.90 -9.53 5.01
C PHE A 341 13.02 -9.52 6.26
N LEU A 342 13.10 -10.57 7.10
CA LEU A 342 12.25 -10.68 8.30
C LEU A 342 12.57 -9.59 9.33
N ASP A 343 13.82 -9.13 9.35
CA ASP A 343 14.28 -8.02 10.19
C ASP A 343 14.38 -6.70 9.40
N MET A 344 13.95 -6.68 8.14
CA MET A 344 14.10 -5.57 7.21
C MET A 344 15.54 -5.01 7.20
N VAL A 345 16.53 -5.89 7.11
CA VAL A 345 17.95 -5.50 7.05
C VAL A 345 18.17 -4.63 5.81
N ALA A 346 18.78 -3.48 6.05
CA ALA A 346 19.14 -2.49 5.04
C ALA A 346 20.48 -1.85 5.40
N TYR A 347 20.98 -1.01 4.50
CA TYR A 347 22.31 -0.43 4.62
C TYR A 347 22.25 1.09 4.75
N ARG A 348 23.10 1.65 5.60
CA ARG A 348 23.43 3.07 5.66
C ARG A 348 24.80 3.31 5.03
N PRO A 349 24.98 4.35 4.21
CA PRO A 349 26.29 4.62 3.65
C PRO A 349 27.30 5.00 4.74
N SER A 350 28.51 4.47 4.65
CA SER A 350 29.61 4.84 5.54
C SER A 350 29.92 6.34 5.50
N VAL A 351 30.44 6.85 6.62
CA VAL A 351 31.03 8.20 6.73
C VAL A 351 32.27 8.32 5.85
N GLU A 352 33.05 7.24 5.77
CA GLU A 352 34.25 7.17 4.94
C GLU A 352 33.86 6.85 3.49
N VAL A 353 34.51 7.51 2.53
CA VAL A 353 34.20 7.36 1.09
C VAL A 353 34.35 5.90 0.63
N ASP A 354 35.34 5.20 1.17
CA ASP A 354 35.62 3.79 0.86
C ASP A 354 35.30 2.84 2.02
N GLY A 355 34.66 3.34 3.09
CA GLY A 355 34.27 2.52 4.22
C GLY A 355 33.12 1.57 3.90
N PRO A 356 33.03 0.41 4.58
CA PRO A 356 31.94 -0.54 4.40
C PRO A 356 30.60 0.11 4.77
N ASP A 357 29.54 -0.22 4.05
CA ASP A 357 28.19 0.21 4.44
C ASP A 357 27.85 -0.38 5.81
N GLU A 358 27.14 0.39 6.62
CA GLU A 358 26.67 -0.08 7.92
C GLU A 358 25.35 -0.82 7.72
N GLU A 359 25.36 -2.11 8.02
CA GLU A 359 24.16 -2.94 8.05
C GLU A 359 23.30 -2.60 9.27
N CYS A 360 21.99 -2.55 9.09
CA CYS A 360 21.03 -2.16 10.11
C CYS A 360 19.69 -2.85 9.90
N SER A 361 19.06 -3.33 10.97
CA SER A 361 17.67 -3.78 10.95
C SER A 361 16.73 -2.57 11.03
N LEU A 362 15.88 -2.36 10.01
CA LEU A 362 14.87 -1.30 10.09
C LEU A 362 13.77 -1.60 11.12
N LEU A 363 13.59 -2.86 11.54
CA LEU A 363 12.59 -3.25 12.54
C LEU A 363 13.13 -3.23 13.98
N LEU A 364 14.38 -3.64 14.16
CA LEU A 364 14.98 -3.94 15.46
C LEU A 364 16.06 -2.96 15.91
N ASP A 365 16.41 -1.94 15.10
CA ASP A 365 17.41 -0.94 15.50
C ASP A 365 16.88 -0.03 16.63
N ASP A 366 17.34 -0.29 17.85
CA ASP A 366 17.07 0.51 19.05
C ASP A 366 17.49 1.98 18.91
N SER A 367 18.43 2.30 18.01
CA SER A 367 18.80 3.70 17.75
C SER A 367 17.65 4.50 17.15
N LEU A 368 16.71 3.80 16.49
CA LEU A 368 15.47 4.35 15.94
C LEU A 368 14.30 4.31 16.94
N ASP A 369 14.52 3.98 18.22
CA ASP A 369 13.45 4.03 19.21
C ASP A 369 12.82 5.43 19.29
N LEU A 370 11.53 5.48 18.98
CA LEU A 370 10.75 6.71 19.00
C LEU A 370 10.20 6.99 20.40
N ARG A 371 11.10 7.44 21.30
CA ARG A 371 10.72 7.85 22.66
C ARG A 371 10.49 9.36 22.68
N ASN A 372 9.23 9.79 22.62
CA ASN A 372 8.87 11.19 22.85
C ASN A 372 7.51 11.28 23.58
N PRO A 373 7.46 11.79 24.82
CA PRO A 373 6.22 11.89 25.60
C PRO A 373 5.23 12.95 25.09
N SER A 374 5.67 13.88 24.22
CA SER A 374 4.82 14.94 23.65
C SER A 374 4.30 14.61 22.24
N PHE A 375 4.54 13.38 21.78
CA PHE A 375 4.12 12.87 20.48
C PHE A 375 3.41 11.54 20.72
N GLU A 376 2.28 11.31 20.05
CA GLU A 376 1.55 10.03 20.11
C GLU A 376 1.90 9.19 18.87
N PRO A 377 3.02 8.44 18.90
CA PRO A 377 3.53 7.78 17.70
C PRO A 377 2.59 6.69 17.17
N LEU A 378 1.76 6.11 18.04
CA LEU A 378 0.86 5.00 17.73
C LEU A 378 -0.54 5.42 17.25
N ALA A 379 -0.93 6.69 17.38
CA ALA A 379 -2.24 7.16 16.91
C ALA A 379 -2.48 6.86 15.41
N VAL A 380 -1.40 6.82 14.61
CA VAL A 380 -1.45 6.43 13.19
C VAL A 380 -1.92 4.99 12.99
N VAL A 381 -1.61 4.07 13.91
CA VAL A 381 -2.01 2.65 13.82
C VAL A 381 -3.52 2.53 14.01
N ASP A 382 -4.05 3.21 15.02
CA ASP A 382 -5.49 3.24 15.30
C ASP A 382 -6.28 3.90 14.18
N ASN A 383 -5.78 5.03 13.66
CA ASN A 383 -6.41 5.72 12.53
C ASN A 383 -6.36 4.89 11.25
N ALA A 384 -5.23 4.23 10.97
CA ALA A 384 -5.06 3.37 9.80
C ALA A 384 -6.01 2.17 9.83
N ALA A 385 -6.31 1.60 10.99
CA ALA A 385 -7.28 0.51 11.13
C ALA A 385 -8.70 0.89 10.66
N GLY A 386 -9.05 2.19 10.73
CA GLY A 386 -10.29 2.74 10.20
C GLY A 386 -10.32 2.90 8.67
N LEU A 387 -9.17 2.84 7.99
CA LEU A 387 -9.07 3.04 6.55
C LEU A 387 -9.28 1.74 5.78
N ARG A 388 -10.09 1.78 4.73
CA ARG A 388 -10.42 0.58 3.93
C ARG A 388 -9.31 0.13 2.98
N GLN A 389 -8.26 0.94 2.81
CA GLN A 389 -7.04 0.58 2.09
C GLN A 389 -6.11 -0.32 2.93
N THR A 390 -6.27 -0.31 4.25
CA THR A 390 -5.43 -1.10 5.17
C THR A 390 -5.81 -2.57 4.99
N PRO A 391 -4.85 -3.51 4.86
CA PRO A 391 -5.19 -4.91 4.70
C PRO A 391 -6.11 -5.42 5.82
N LEU A 392 -7.09 -6.27 5.47
CA LEU A 392 -8.18 -6.64 6.39
C LEU A 392 -7.68 -7.18 7.74
N TRP A 393 -6.60 -7.98 7.75
CA TRP A 393 -6.02 -8.55 8.96
C TRP A 393 -5.27 -7.53 9.83
N LEU A 394 -4.88 -6.38 9.28
CA LEU A 394 -4.21 -5.29 10.02
C LEU A 394 -5.20 -4.28 10.62
N ARG A 395 -6.51 -4.46 10.43
CA ARG A 395 -7.52 -3.56 11.01
C ARG A 395 -7.87 -3.86 12.47
N ALA A 396 -7.22 -4.86 13.10
CA ALA A 396 -7.47 -5.26 14.49
C ALA A 396 -8.97 -5.50 14.82
N GLY A 397 -9.74 -6.01 13.85
CA GLY A 397 -11.19 -6.21 14.00
C GLY A 397 -12.03 -4.93 13.97
N LYS A 398 -11.41 -3.74 13.90
CA LYS A 398 -12.13 -2.48 13.71
C LYS A 398 -12.80 -2.51 12.34
N GLN A 399 -14.12 -2.29 12.34
CA GLN A 399 -14.81 -1.96 11.10
C GLN A 399 -14.38 -0.54 10.69
N PRO A 400 -14.26 -0.26 9.37
CA PRO A 400 -13.81 1.03 8.89
C PRO A 400 -14.63 2.18 9.50
N THR A 401 -13.93 3.27 9.82
CA THR A 401 -14.20 4.18 10.94
C THR A 401 -15.69 4.44 11.19
N GLN A 402 -16.19 4.04 12.37
CA GLN A 402 -17.35 4.70 12.95
C GLN A 402 -16.85 6.00 13.60
N ILE A 403 -16.60 7.04 12.78
CA ILE A 403 -16.05 8.32 13.27
C ILE A 403 -16.87 8.86 14.44
N VAL A 404 -18.18 8.63 14.41
CA VAL A 404 -19.07 8.97 15.53
C VAL A 404 -18.60 8.30 16.82
N ASP A 405 -18.32 7.00 16.81
CA ASP A 405 -17.85 6.28 18.00
C ASP A 405 -16.50 6.83 18.48
N THR A 406 -15.59 7.15 17.55
CA THR A 406 -14.27 7.72 17.88
C THR A 406 -14.36 9.12 18.49
N GLU A 407 -15.19 10.00 17.92
CA GLU A 407 -15.42 11.36 18.44
C GLU A 407 -16.20 11.34 19.76
N VAL A 408 -17.16 10.42 19.90
CA VAL A 408 -17.93 10.21 21.14
C VAL A 408 -17.01 9.70 22.25
N GLU A 409 -16.12 8.74 21.95
CA GLU A 409 -15.11 8.26 22.90
C GLU A 409 -14.11 9.36 23.28
N ALA A 410 -13.58 10.10 22.31
CA ALA A 410 -12.67 11.23 22.55
C ALA A 410 -13.32 12.37 23.37
N ALA A 411 -14.63 12.56 23.22
CA ALA A 411 -15.42 13.50 24.02
C ALA A 411 -15.77 12.99 25.43
N GLY A 412 -15.38 11.76 25.79
CA GLY A 412 -15.71 11.14 27.08
C GLY A 412 -17.18 10.71 27.21
N LEU A 413 -17.86 10.50 26.08
CA LEU A 413 -19.30 10.21 26.00
C LEU A 413 -19.59 8.72 25.71
N ALA A 414 -18.76 7.81 26.25
CA ALA A 414 -18.84 6.37 25.99
C ALA A 414 -20.21 5.72 26.27
N ASP A 415 -21.07 6.37 27.07
CA ASP A 415 -22.44 5.93 27.41
C ASP A 415 -23.53 6.55 26.51
N HIS A 416 -23.20 7.14 25.36
CA HIS A 416 -24.23 7.65 24.45
C HIS A 416 -24.99 6.47 23.79
N PRO A 417 -26.34 6.48 23.75
CA PRO A 417 -27.08 5.45 23.02
C PRO A 417 -26.60 5.44 21.58
N ALA A 418 -26.16 4.28 21.10
CA ALA A 418 -25.76 4.09 19.72
C ALA A 418 -26.85 4.68 18.82
N LEU A 419 -26.49 5.68 18.01
CA LEU A 419 -27.41 6.20 17.01
C LEU A 419 -27.70 5.03 16.07
N GLU A 420 -28.95 4.53 16.07
CA GLU A 420 -29.37 3.49 15.13
C GLU A 420 -28.95 3.96 13.73
N PRO A 421 -28.12 3.19 13.00
CA PRO A 421 -27.67 3.61 11.69
C PRO A 421 -28.90 3.84 10.82
N ASP A 422 -28.97 5.02 10.21
CA ASP A 422 -30.10 5.40 9.34
C ASP A 422 -30.31 4.31 8.29
N ARG A 423 -31.35 3.50 8.51
CA ARG A 423 -31.68 2.37 7.65
C ARG A 423 -32.19 2.96 6.35
N ARG A 424 -31.29 3.20 5.40
CA ARG A 424 -31.65 3.62 4.04
C ARG A 424 -32.74 2.70 3.51
N ARG A 425 -33.98 3.21 3.47
CA ARG A 425 -35.14 2.49 2.97
C ARG A 425 -34.85 2.05 1.54
N THR A 426 -34.89 0.75 1.29
CA THR A 426 -34.90 0.24 -0.07
C THR A 426 -36.22 0.67 -0.75
N ARG A 427 -36.25 0.68 -2.09
CA ARG A 427 -37.43 1.03 -2.92
C ARG A 427 -38.72 0.27 -2.57
N PHE A 428 -38.67 -0.76 -1.71
CA PHE A 428 -39.79 -1.59 -1.29
C PHE A 428 -40.20 -1.42 0.17
N GLY A 429 -39.73 -0.38 0.87
CA GLY A 429 -40.20 -0.05 2.23
C GLY A 429 -39.81 -1.05 3.32
N GLN A 430 -39.08 -2.13 2.99
CA GLN A 430 -38.58 -3.09 3.96
C GLN A 430 -37.24 -2.60 4.52
N THR A 431 -37.21 -2.44 5.85
CA THR A 431 -36.00 -2.37 6.66
C THR A 431 -35.35 -3.75 6.65
N LEU A 432 -34.37 -3.96 5.78
CA LEU A 432 -33.51 -5.12 5.94
C LEU A 432 -32.64 -4.89 7.18
N PRO A 433 -32.48 -5.90 8.06
CA PRO A 433 -31.45 -5.82 9.09
C PRO A 433 -30.10 -5.56 8.42
N PRO A 434 -29.14 -4.92 9.10
CA PRO A 434 -27.79 -4.79 8.57
C PRO A 434 -27.34 -6.15 8.06
N PRO A 435 -26.72 -6.24 6.87
CA PRO A 435 -26.25 -7.51 6.36
C PRO A 435 -25.34 -8.07 7.45
N ARG A 436 -25.77 -9.20 8.05
CA ARG A 436 -24.87 -10.07 8.79
C ARG A 436 -23.86 -10.51 7.73
N LEU A 437 -22.76 -9.77 7.61
CA LEU A 437 -21.51 -10.38 7.18
C LEU A 437 -21.42 -11.61 8.06
N ARG A 438 -21.53 -12.80 7.45
CA ARG A 438 -21.04 -13.99 8.11
C ARG A 438 -19.62 -13.61 8.49
N THR A 439 -19.39 -13.38 9.77
CA THR A 439 -18.06 -13.35 10.34
C THR A 439 -17.48 -14.68 9.88
N ILE A 440 -16.64 -14.64 8.86
CA ILE A 440 -15.73 -15.75 8.65
C ILE A 440 -14.79 -15.59 9.83
N THR A 441 -15.14 -16.24 10.94
CA THR A 441 -14.26 -16.42 12.08
C THR A 441 -13.12 -17.29 11.57
N HIS A 442 -12.14 -16.67 10.92
CA HIS A 442 -10.82 -17.26 10.84
C HIS A 442 -10.33 -17.28 12.28
N ASN A 443 -10.16 -18.48 12.83
CA ASN A 443 -9.38 -18.69 14.05
C ASN A 443 -7.93 -18.29 13.70
N LEU A 444 -7.65 -16.99 13.72
CA LEU A 444 -6.29 -16.50 13.58
C LEU A 444 -5.54 -16.93 14.85
N PRO A 445 -4.38 -17.60 14.73
CA PRO A 445 -3.57 -17.91 15.90
C PRO A 445 -3.17 -16.61 16.60
N PRO A 446 -3.09 -16.59 17.95
CA PRO A 446 -2.62 -15.42 18.68
C PRO A 446 -1.21 -15.06 18.19
N ARG A 447 -1.03 -13.82 17.72
CA ARG A 447 0.28 -13.28 17.37
C ARG A 447 1.15 -13.19 18.63
N ALA A 448 2.44 -13.48 18.48
CA ALA A 448 3.44 -13.11 19.47
C ALA A 448 3.38 -11.58 19.68
N THR A 449 3.08 -11.15 20.90
CA THR A 449 2.88 -9.74 21.28
C THR A 449 4.15 -9.09 21.84
N SER A 450 5.29 -9.77 21.77
CA SER A 450 6.56 -9.24 22.28
C SER A 450 7.76 -9.69 21.45
N SER A 451 8.76 -8.81 21.39
CA SER A 451 10.10 -9.10 20.86
C SER A 451 10.74 -10.36 21.48
N LYS A 452 10.43 -10.64 22.75
CA LYS A 452 10.87 -11.84 23.46
C LYS A 452 10.26 -13.12 22.89
N GLN A 453 8.96 -13.13 22.57
CA GLN A 453 8.30 -14.29 21.98
C GLN A 453 8.81 -14.60 20.56
N TRP A 454 9.23 -13.57 19.82
CA TRP A 454 9.90 -13.76 18.53
C TRP A 454 11.32 -14.31 18.67
N ALA A 455 12.09 -13.85 19.66
CA ALA A 455 13.42 -14.40 19.95
C ALA A 455 13.36 -15.89 20.37
N ASP A 456 12.34 -16.26 21.16
CA ASP A 456 12.10 -17.65 21.55
C ASP A 456 11.65 -18.51 20.36
N TYR A 457 10.83 -17.97 19.45
CA TYR A 457 10.46 -18.64 18.20
C TYR A 457 11.66 -18.81 17.25
N ARG A 458 12.59 -17.84 17.25
CA ARG A 458 13.84 -17.87 16.48
C ARG A 458 14.76 -19.00 16.94
N ARG A 459 14.99 -19.13 18.26
CA ARG A 459 15.75 -20.26 18.84
C ARG A 459 15.14 -21.62 18.47
N LEU A 460 13.81 -21.70 18.42
CA LEU A 460 13.08 -22.91 18.09
C LEU A 460 13.23 -23.31 16.60
N ILE A 461 13.40 -22.33 15.71
CA ILE A 461 13.64 -22.54 14.27
C ILE A 461 15.13 -22.79 13.98
N GLU A 462 16.03 -22.14 14.70
CA GLU A 462 17.48 -22.21 14.49
C GLU A 462 18.12 -23.46 15.11
N GLY A 463 17.35 -24.30 15.81
CA GLY A 463 17.81 -25.60 16.30
C GLY A 463 18.80 -25.51 17.47
N GLU A 464 18.85 -24.37 18.16
CA GLU A 464 19.59 -24.24 19.41
C GLU A 464 18.76 -24.86 20.55
N GLY A 465 19.00 -26.16 20.76
CA GLY A 465 18.49 -26.88 21.92
C GLY A 465 19.03 -26.31 23.23
N ALA A 466 18.18 -26.39 24.26
CA ALA A 466 18.43 -25.99 25.65
C ALA A 466 19.73 -26.56 26.27
#